data_AF-A0AAJ7SZS5-F1
#
_entry.id   AF-A0AAJ7SZS5-F1
#
_cell.length_a   1.000
_cell.length_b   1.000
_cell.length_c   1.000
_cell.angle_alpha   90.00
_cell.angle_beta   90.00
_cell.angle_gamma   90.00
#
_symmetry.space_group_name_H-M   'P 1'
#
loop_
_entity.id
_entity.type
_entity.pdbx_description
1 polymer ?
#
loop_
_entity_poly.entity_id
_entity_poly.type
_entity_poly.pdbx_seq_one_letter_code
_entity_poly.pdbx_strand_id
1 'polypeptide(L)'
;MCNDYEDLVVTNPGACCEEFACRCNPNKCPLPAVCALNQRRVRVNNDTECCAVYKCESPACVSAGLTYQVGARIELYFTQSQ
;
A
#
# COMPACT_ATOMS: atom_id res chain seq x y z
N MET A 1 10.27 -10.29 -23.78
CA MET A 1 8.86 -9.91 -23.56
C MET A 1 8.77 -9.37 -22.14
N CYS A 2 8.10 -8.23 -21.94
CA CYS A 2 7.87 -7.68 -20.60
C CYS A 2 6.66 -8.33 -19.93
N ASN A 3 6.55 -8.21 -18.61
CA ASN A 3 5.40 -8.69 -17.86
C ASN A 3 4.15 -7.81 -18.14
N ASP A 4 2.96 -8.31 -17.79
CA ASP A 4 1.67 -7.67 -18.08
C ASP A 4 1.57 -6.21 -17.60
N TYR A 5 2.24 -5.89 -16.49
CA TYR A 5 2.21 -4.56 -15.85
C TYR A 5 3.41 -3.69 -16.20
N GLU A 6 4.23 -4.12 -17.16
CA GLU A 6 5.42 -3.42 -17.62
C GLU A 6 5.24 -2.91 -19.05
N ASP A 7 6.03 -1.90 -19.39
CA ASP A 7 6.24 -1.45 -20.77
C ASP A 7 7.69 -1.64 -21.16
N LEU A 8 7.89 -2.00 -22.43
CA LEU A 8 9.21 -1.97 -23.05
C LEU A 8 9.54 -0.51 -23.35
N VAL A 9 10.59 0.01 -22.73
CA VAL A 9 11.06 1.39 -22.93
C VAL A 9 12.47 1.38 -23.50
N VAL A 10 12.76 2.35 -24.36
CA VAL A 10 14.12 2.60 -24.85
C VAL A 10 14.94 3.24 -23.73
N THR A 11 16.11 2.68 -23.42
CA THR A 11 16.97 3.18 -22.34
C THR A 11 18.08 4.11 -22.84
N ASN A 12 18.38 4.11 -24.14
CA ASN A 12 19.46 4.88 -24.76
C ASN A 12 18.97 5.64 -26.03
N PRO A 13 18.00 6.55 -25.91
CA PRO A 13 17.41 7.22 -27.07
C PRO A 13 18.48 7.95 -27.90
N GLY A 14 18.49 7.69 -29.21
CA GLY A 14 19.43 8.30 -30.16
C GLY A 14 20.76 7.57 -30.33
N ALA A 15 20.97 6.44 -29.66
CA ALA A 15 22.09 5.55 -29.96
C ALA A 15 21.89 4.85 -31.31
N CYS A 16 23.00 4.47 -31.97
CA CYS A 16 22.97 3.70 -33.23
C CYS A 16 22.25 2.34 -33.04
N CYS A 17 22.42 1.73 -31.87
CA CYS A 17 21.71 0.52 -31.47
C CYS A 17 20.86 0.83 -30.25
N GLU A 18 19.54 0.74 -30.39
CA GLU A 18 18.63 0.92 -29.27
C GLU A 18 18.73 -0.25 -28.29
N GLU A 19 18.73 0.08 -27.02
CA GLU A 19 18.64 -0.81 -25.88
C GLU A 19 17.25 -0.64 -25.27
N PHE A 20 16.71 -1.75 -24.80
CA PHE A 20 15.37 -1.80 -24.26
C PHE A 20 15.40 -2.39 -22.85
N ALA A 21 14.58 -1.82 -21.96
CA ALA A 21 14.32 -2.39 -20.65
C ALA A 21 12.82 -2.43 -20.38
N CYS A 22 12.39 -3.39 -19.58
CA CYS A 22 11.04 -3.41 -19.06
C CYS A 22 10.96 -2.48 -17.85
N ARG A 23 10.00 -1.56 -17.85
CA ARG A 23 9.71 -0.68 -16.71
C ARG A 23 8.27 -0.82 -16.30
N CYS A 24 8.04 -0.77 -15.00
CA CYS A 24 6.70 -0.77 -14.44
C CYS A 24 5.85 0.39 -14.98
N ASN A 25 4.64 0.05 -15.42
CA ASN A 25 3.62 1.02 -15.78
C ASN A 25 2.47 0.95 -14.76
N PRO A 26 2.41 1.90 -13.80
CA PRO A 26 1.36 1.95 -12.78
C PRO A 26 -0.05 2.06 -13.36
N ASN A 27 -0.20 2.56 -14.60
CA ASN A 27 -1.51 2.69 -15.25
C ASN A 27 -2.11 1.35 -15.69
N LYS A 28 -1.29 0.30 -15.80
CA LYS A 28 -1.76 -1.07 -16.09
C LYS A 28 -2.15 -1.83 -14.82
N CYS A 29 -1.83 -1.29 -13.65
CA CYS A 29 -2.16 -1.94 -12.38
C CYS A 29 -3.67 -1.87 -12.12
N PRO A 30 -4.25 -2.92 -11.50
CA PRO A 30 -5.63 -2.89 -11.08
C PRO A 30 -5.87 -1.75 -10.09
N LEU A 31 -7.03 -1.11 -10.20
CA LEU A 31 -7.41 -0.05 -9.26
C LEU A 31 -7.55 -0.65 -7.85
N PRO A 32 -7.00 0.01 -6.82
CA PRO A 32 -7.09 -0.48 -5.45
C PRO A 32 -8.54 -0.45 -4.96
N ALA A 33 -8.93 -1.47 -4.19
CA ALA A 33 -10.26 -1.55 -3.60
C ALA A 33 -10.59 -0.30 -2.77
N VAL A 34 -11.84 0.15 -2.82
CA VAL A 34 -12.35 1.23 -1.96
C VAL A 34 -12.57 0.66 -0.57
N CYS A 35 -11.93 1.27 0.43
CA CYS A 35 -12.14 0.88 1.82
C CYS A 35 -13.40 1.57 2.37
N ALA A 36 -14.04 0.94 3.36
CA ALA A 36 -15.18 1.52 4.03
C ALA A 36 -14.80 2.81 4.77
N LEU A 37 -15.81 3.59 5.19
CA LEU A 37 -15.62 4.76 6.02
C LEU A 37 -14.84 4.36 7.29
N ASN A 38 -13.81 5.14 7.65
CA ASN A 38 -12.88 4.86 8.75
C ASN A 38 -11.95 3.64 8.57
N GLN A 39 -11.75 3.11 7.37
CA GLN A 39 -10.68 2.15 7.08
C GLN A 39 -9.54 2.80 6.28
N ARG A 40 -8.31 2.37 6.53
CA ARG A 40 -7.13 2.79 5.77
C ARG A 40 -6.67 1.70 4.81
N ARG A 41 -6.15 2.09 3.65
CA ARG A 41 -5.44 1.18 2.75
C ARG A 41 -4.04 0.93 3.26
N VAL A 42 -3.67 -0.33 3.41
CA VAL A 42 -2.32 -0.76 3.78
C VAL A 42 -1.78 -1.67 2.69
N ARG A 43 -0.58 -1.37 2.20
CA ARG A 43 0.09 -2.23 1.22
C ARG A 43 0.51 -3.53 1.90
N VAL A 44 0.24 -4.66 1.24
CA VAL A 44 0.51 -5.99 1.80
C VAL A 44 1.52 -6.81 1.01
N ASN A 45 1.89 -6.36 -0.18
CA ASN A 45 2.95 -6.98 -0.98
C ASN A 45 4.25 -6.17 -0.93
N ASN A 46 5.32 -6.74 -1.47
CA ASN A 46 6.67 -6.14 -1.44
C ASN A 46 6.71 -4.81 -2.20
N ASP A 47 7.51 -3.87 -1.72
CA ASP A 47 7.75 -2.59 -2.37
C ASP A 47 8.42 -2.68 -3.74
N THR A 48 9.10 -3.78 -4.02
CA THR A 48 9.71 -4.07 -5.32
C THR A 48 8.73 -4.60 -6.36
N GLU A 49 7.52 -4.99 -5.97
CA GLU A 49 6.51 -5.43 -6.93
C GLU A 49 5.90 -4.25 -7.68
N CYS A 50 5.62 -4.48 -8.96
CA CYS A 50 5.14 -3.47 -9.89
C CYS A 50 3.82 -2.82 -9.48
N CYS A 51 2.86 -3.65 -9.08
CA CYS A 51 1.54 -3.22 -8.66
C CYS A 51 1.41 -3.38 -7.16
N ALA A 52 1.04 -2.30 -6.47
CA ALA A 52 0.77 -2.36 -5.05
C ALA A 52 -0.57 -3.07 -4.79
N VAL A 53 -0.53 -4.08 -3.94
CA VAL A 53 -1.72 -4.78 -3.43
C VAL A 53 -2.07 -4.18 -2.08
N TYR A 54 -3.30 -3.70 -1.95
CA TYR A 54 -3.79 -3.07 -0.73
C TYR A 54 -4.83 -3.93 -0.04
N LYS A 55 -4.79 -3.96 1.30
CA LYS A 55 -5.90 -4.41 2.15
C LYS A 55 -6.46 -3.23 2.93
N CYS A 56 -7.74 -3.32 3.27
CA CYS A 56 -8.41 -2.36 4.12
C CYS A 56 -8.27 -2.80 5.57
N GLU A 57 -7.66 -1.95 6.37
CA GLU A 57 -7.50 -2.17 7.81
C GLU A 57 -8.22 -1.09 8.58
N SER A 58 -8.87 -1.47 9.67
CA SER A 58 -9.38 -0.54 10.66
C SER A 58 -8.18 0.12 11.36
N PRO A 59 -8.04 1.45 11.35
CA PRO A 59 -6.98 2.13 12.07
C PRO A 59 -7.20 1.87 13.55
N ALA A 60 -6.28 1.13 14.16
CA ALA A 60 -6.31 0.95 15.59
C ALA A 60 -5.54 2.12 16.25
N CYS A 61 -6.15 2.76 17.24
CA CYS A 61 -5.50 3.80 18.03
C CYS A 61 -4.70 3.12 19.15
N VAL A 62 -3.46 3.56 19.39
CA VAL A 62 -2.69 3.09 20.54
C VAL A 62 -2.73 4.15 21.62
N SER A 63 -3.23 3.81 22.82
CA SER A 63 -3.16 4.68 24.00
C SER A 63 -2.71 3.86 25.22
N ALA A 64 -1.76 4.39 26.01
CA ALA A 64 -1.18 3.72 27.18
C ALA A 64 -0.69 2.26 26.91
N GLY A 65 -0.17 2.00 25.70
CA GLY A 65 0.31 0.66 25.30
C GLY A 65 -0.78 -0.34 24.89
N LEU A 66 -2.05 0.07 24.84
CA LEU A 66 -3.19 -0.74 24.40
C LEU A 66 -3.66 -0.31 23.01
N THR A 67 -4.02 -1.29 22.19
CA THR A 67 -4.50 -1.09 20.81
C THR A 67 -6.02 -1.14 20.78
N TYR A 68 -6.68 -0.05 20.40
CA TYR A 68 -8.13 0.12 20.38
C TYR A 68 -8.64 0.17 18.94
N GLN A 69 -9.70 -0.59 18.66
CA GLN A 69 -10.41 -0.50 17.38
C GLN A 69 -11.31 0.74 17.34
N VAL A 70 -11.50 1.32 16.16
CA VAL A 70 -12.46 2.42 15.97
C VAL A 70 -13.86 1.98 16.42
N GLY A 71 -14.47 2.75 17.32
CA GLY A 71 -15.80 2.45 17.89
C GLY A 71 -15.78 1.66 19.20
N ALA A 72 -14.61 1.22 19.67
CA ALA A 72 -14.49 0.66 21.02
C ALA A 72 -14.71 1.77 22.07
N ARG A 73 -15.62 1.56 23.01
CA ARG A 73 -15.72 2.39 24.22
C ARG A 73 -14.46 2.15 25.05
N ILE A 74 -13.64 3.18 25.21
CA ILE A 74 -12.49 3.15 26.11
C ILE A 74 -13.00 3.42 27.52
N GLU A 75 -13.27 2.36 28.29
CA GLU A 75 -13.46 2.47 29.74
C GLU A 75 -12.08 2.56 30.39
N LEU A 76 -11.55 3.79 30.49
CA LEU A 76 -10.33 4.05 31.25
C LEU A 76 -10.63 3.83 32.74
N TYR A 77 -10.39 2.61 33.23
CA TYR A 77 -10.29 2.37 34.67
C TYR A 77 -9.00 3.04 35.16
N PHE A 78 -9.09 4.33 35.49
CA PHE A 78 -8.05 5.00 36.27
C PHE A 78 -8.02 4.31 37.64
N THR A 79 -7.10 3.39 37.85
CA THR A 79 -6.78 2.92 39.20
C THR A 79 -6.18 4.10 39.95
N GLN A 80 -7.00 4.86 40.68
CA GLN A 80 -6.51 5.76 41.71
C GLN A 80 -5.86 4.89 42.79
N SER A 81 -4.53 4.86 42.81
CA SER A 81 -3.77 4.40 43.97
C SER A 81 -4.01 5.40 45.11
N GLN A 82 -4.81 4.98 46.07
CA GLN A 82 -4.95 5.60 47.39
C GLN A 82 -3.72 5.29 48.24
#